data_AF-A0A6A6WCA0-F1
#
_entry.id   AF-A0A6A6WCA0-F1
#
_cell.length_a   1.000
_cell.length_b   1.000
_cell.length_c   1.000
_cell.angle_alpha   90.00
_cell.angle_beta   90.00
_cell.angle_gamma   90.00
#
_symmetry.space_group_name_H-M   'P 1'
#
loop_
_entity.id
_entity.type
_entity.pdbx_description
1 polymer ?
#
loop_
_entity_poly.entity_id
_entity_poly.type
_entity_poly.pdbx_seq_one_letter_code
_entity_poly.pdbx_strand_id
1 'polypeptide(L)'
;MPADDINPWKDQAEDRGADETKATLNEQLDHNEKSQNEDMTSQGAMAAGAREGSVHSDQSGSDNSLVKDRNASPMTKKEKIMAHFKRFWIWYAVGIFILLAILLPITFTIIVPRIVQNVIDGNDLPIYSGSLSASTPTSLKMEINTAFHVPLGVKIDPLNLQLYNIETPGYSPFLNLSIPTLHIKRPRTNFTIPMQDIELDDVSELTNWFGQFFLQEQTNLGVRAVPDVSVHLGALHSTNKLDKTLSIPTLQNLKGANIEKLNILVPPDSNGYNINGNLSLPNYSPLSLGLGDLTLNLMSKDLKLGLVHLDNLVLAPGNNTVPFYGNLYLNQFSQNLGALLDGQKEALNGGYIEINATGNTAMVNGQTIPYLQDMLATKTLVFHISVITFLSDVINGILGGDRGSIVDVLSEVLGNQTLIENTLNNFNVSNHIQGNATARGLAKRKIDIRAVMAKNILRWGMRKPSWQGFQERSVNQLD
;
A
#
# COMPACT_ATOMS: atom_id res chain seq x y z
N MET A 1 -7.52 -32.56 -32.53
CA MET A 1 -8.91 -32.47 -32.03
C MET A 1 -9.22 -33.74 -31.26
N PRO A 2 -9.87 -33.69 -30.08
CA PRO A 2 -9.81 -32.72 -28.97
C PRO A 2 -9.22 -33.38 -27.70
N ALA A 3 -8.54 -32.65 -26.81
CA ALA A 3 -9.04 -31.93 -25.62
C ALA A 3 -9.55 -32.85 -24.50
N ASP A 4 -8.91 -32.75 -23.33
CA ASP A 4 -9.60 -32.87 -22.03
C ASP A 4 -8.79 -32.12 -20.96
N ASP A 5 -9.37 -30.97 -20.58
CA ASP A 5 -9.03 -30.12 -19.45
C ASP A 5 -9.53 -30.77 -18.14
N ILE A 6 -8.70 -30.77 -17.10
CA ILE A 6 -9.15 -31.02 -15.73
C ILE A 6 -8.72 -29.83 -14.88
N ASN A 7 -9.68 -28.95 -14.57
CA ASN A 7 -9.53 -27.84 -13.63
C ASN A 7 -10.23 -28.20 -12.30
N PRO A 8 -9.50 -28.38 -11.18
CA PRO A 8 -10.06 -28.88 -9.92
C PRO A 8 -10.34 -27.72 -8.94
N TRP A 9 -11.26 -26.82 -9.26
CA TRP A 9 -11.75 -25.81 -8.31
C TRP A 9 -13.20 -25.43 -8.60
N LYS A 10 -14.14 -26.33 -8.30
CA LYS A 10 -15.56 -25.99 -8.38
C LYS A 10 -16.48 -26.82 -7.47
N ASP A 11 -16.06 -27.12 -6.24
CA ASP A 11 -16.96 -27.71 -5.23
C ASP A 11 -16.60 -27.20 -3.84
N GLN A 12 -17.13 -26.02 -3.47
CA GLN A 12 -17.34 -25.60 -2.07
C GLN A 12 -18.04 -24.24 -2.01
N ALA A 13 -19.35 -24.22 -2.28
CA ALA A 13 -20.22 -23.10 -1.90
C ALA A 13 -21.69 -23.52 -1.98
N GLU A 14 -22.09 -24.55 -1.25
CA GLU A 14 -23.50 -24.85 -1.03
C GLU A 14 -23.65 -25.70 0.24
N ASP A 15 -23.69 -25.05 1.40
CA ASP A 15 -24.58 -25.47 2.49
C ASP A 15 -24.58 -24.43 3.62
N ARG A 16 -25.73 -24.32 4.30
CA ARG A 16 -26.05 -23.56 5.53
C ARG A 16 -26.65 -22.16 5.37
N GLY A 17 -27.98 -22.16 5.43
CA GLY A 17 -28.64 -21.52 6.57
C GLY A 17 -29.52 -20.31 6.25
N ALA A 18 -30.64 -20.54 5.58
CA ALA A 18 -31.81 -19.66 5.64
C ALA A 18 -32.93 -20.42 6.34
N ASP A 19 -33.22 -20.11 7.61
CA ASP A 19 -34.58 -20.13 8.12
C ASP A 19 -34.73 -19.33 9.42
N GLU A 20 -35.94 -18.83 9.66
CA GLU A 20 -36.48 -18.29 10.91
C GLU A 20 -36.08 -16.87 11.36
N THR A 21 -36.89 -15.87 10.98
CA THR A 21 -37.90 -15.24 11.87
C THR A 21 -38.43 -13.93 11.28
N LYS A 22 -39.71 -13.92 10.90
CA LYS A 22 -40.54 -12.72 10.78
C LYS A 22 -41.58 -12.72 11.89
N ALA A 23 -41.75 -11.52 12.46
CA ALA A 23 -42.98 -10.97 13.04
C ALA A 23 -43.26 -11.16 14.56
N THR A 24 -43.65 -10.01 15.13
CA THR A 24 -44.43 -9.74 16.35
C THR A 24 -43.77 -9.97 17.71
N LEU A 25 -43.43 -8.85 18.41
CA LEU A 25 -43.96 -8.54 19.75
C LEU A 25 -43.60 -7.11 20.21
N ASN A 26 -44.60 -6.41 20.77
CA ASN A 26 -44.58 -5.24 21.67
C ASN A 26 -44.08 -3.90 21.09
N GLU A 27 -44.85 -2.82 20.96
CA GLU A 27 -45.94 -2.24 21.77
C GLU A 27 -45.69 -2.26 23.28
N GLN A 28 -45.25 -1.09 23.78
CA GLN A 28 -45.42 -0.49 25.11
C GLN A 28 -44.13 0.24 25.49
N LEU A 29 -44.19 1.57 25.50
CA LEU A 29 -43.80 2.41 26.63
C LEU A 29 -44.12 3.85 26.24
N ASP A 30 -45.26 4.31 26.75
CA ASP A 30 -45.64 5.71 26.86
C ASP A 30 -45.77 6.02 28.37
N HIS A 31 -45.59 7.30 28.73
CA HIS A 31 -45.52 7.92 30.08
C HIS A 31 -44.10 8.00 30.69
N ASN A 32 -43.61 9.13 31.19
CA ASN A 32 -44.29 10.29 31.77
C ASN A 32 -43.36 11.53 31.82
N GLU A 33 -43.96 12.69 32.09
CA GLU A 33 -43.41 14.03 32.38
C GLU A 33 -43.04 14.93 31.17
N LYS A 34 -43.59 16.14 31.01
CA LYS A 34 -44.19 17.04 32.00
C LYS A 34 -45.17 18.03 31.34
N SER A 35 -46.26 18.23 32.06
CA SER A 35 -47.10 19.44 32.17
C SER A 35 -46.26 20.74 32.07
N GLN A 36 -46.77 21.92 31.73
CA GLN A 36 -48.09 22.51 32.00
C GLN A 36 -48.11 23.90 31.34
N ASN A 37 -49.23 24.23 30.71
CA ASN A 37 -49.89 25.53 30.62
C ASN A 37 -51.01 25.28 29.58
N GLU A 38 -52.23 24.89 29.97
CA GLU A 38 -53.25 25.77 30.59
C GLU A 38 -53.17 27.17 29.99
N ASP A 39 -54.21 27.76 29.42
CA ASP A 39 -55.65 27.55 29.37
C ASP A 39 -56.06 28.59 28.27
N MET A 40 -57.17 28.58 27.55
CA MET A 40 -58.53 28.26 27.94
C MET A 40 -59.40 28.40 26.68
N THR A 41 -60.34 27.47 26.54
CA THR A 41 -61.70 27.61 25.98
C THR A 41 -61.88 28.01 24.51
N SER A 42 -62.27 27.07 23.64
CA SER A 42 -63.58 26.40 23.47
C SER A 42 -64.57 27.26 22.67
N GLN A 43 -65.02 26.76 21.51
CA GLN A 43 -66.36 26.15 21.30
C GLN A 43 -67.51 27.12 21.65
N GLY A 44 -68.53 27.31 20.84
CA GLY A 44 -68.94 26.60 19.65
C GLY A 44 -70.22 27.26 19.15
N ALA A 45 -70.50 27.05 17.87
CA ALA A 45 -71.79 27.35 17.28
C ALA A 45 -72.83 26.33 17.76
N MET A 46 -74.03 26.78 18.13
CA MET A 46 -75.33 26.21 17.77
C MET A 46 -76.44 27.04 18.44
N ALA A 47 -77.41 27.49 17.65
CA ALA A 47 -78.80 27.62 18.10
C ALA A 47 -79.72 27.73 16.88
N ALA A 48 -80.55 26.71 16.70
CA ALA A 48 -81.76 26.72 15.90
C ALA A 48 -82.95 27.15 16.79
N GLY A 49 -83.98 27.75 16.21
CA GLY A 49 -85.25 28.00 16.92
C GLY A 49 -86.22 28.87 16.13
N ALA A 50 -87.32 28.27 15.68
CA ALA A 50 -88.40 28.84 14.88
C ALA A 50 -89.58 29.35 15.75
N ARG A 51 -90.58 29.98 15.07
CA ARG A 51 -91.97 30.38 15.46
C ARG A 51 -92.15 31.83 15.95
N GLU A 52 -93.25 32.56 15.72
CA GLU A 52 -94.45 32.53 14.84
C GLU A 52 -95.21 33.87 15.06
N GLY A 53 -96.00 34.32 14.08
CA GLY A 53 -97.10 35.31 14.21
C GLY A 53 -96.72 36.80 14.12
N SER A 54 -97.49 37.73 13.53
CA SER A 54 -98.77 37.68 12.82
C SER A 54 -98.99 38.95 11.97
N VAL A 55 -99.53 38.73 10.76
CA VAL A 55 -100.48 39.51 9.92
C VAL A 55 -101.09 40.83 10.45
N HIS A 56 -100.99 41.93 9.67
CA HIS A 56 -102.07 42.76 9.02
C HIS A 56 -101.41 43.99 8.31
N SER A 57 -101.49 44.13 6.97
CA SER A 57 -102.31 45.09 6.17
C SER A 57 -102.06 46.59 6.48
N ASP A 58 -101.96 47.55 5.56
CA ASP A 58 -102.45 47.66 4.19
C ASP A 58 -101.79 48.86 3.45
N GLN A 59 -101.82 48.80 2.12
CA GLN A 59 -102.00 49.90 1.15
C GLN A 59 -100.88 50.89 0.75
N SER A 60 -100.45 50.69 -0.51
CA SER A 60 -100.47 51.63 -1.65
C SER A 60 -99.48 52.80 -1.71
N GLY A 61 -98.69 52.79 -2.80
CA GLY A 61 -98.41 54.01 -3.56
C GLY A 61 -97.00 54.17 -4.12
N SER A 62 -96.90 54.03 -5.45
CA SER A 62 -95.98 54.77 -6.35
C SER A 62 -94.51 54.32 -6.47
N ASP A 63 -94.25 53.66 -7.61
CA ASP A 63 -93.14 53.86 -8.55
C ASP A 63 -91.87 54.60 -8.07
N ASN A 64 -90.74 53.88 -8.03
CA ASN A 64 -89.68 54.15 -9.01
C ASN A 64 -88.58 53.06 -9.04
N SER A 65 -88.10 52.86 -10.26
CA SER A 65 -86.90 52.16 -10.72
C SER A 65 -85.73 52.00 -9.74
N LEU A 66 -85.08 50.82 -9.74
CA LEU A 66 -83.67 50.62 -10.16
C LEU A 66 -83.08 49.29 -9.65
N VAL A 67 -82.54 48.53 -10.59
CA VAL A 67 -81.37 47.64 -10.52
C VAL A 67 -81.34 46.55 -9.43
N LYS A 68 -81.55 45.32 -9.89
CA LYS A 68 -81.27 44.07 -9.18
C LYS A 68 -79.76 43.82 -9.15
N ASP A 69 -79.07 44.42 -8.17
CA ASP A 69 -77.67 44.08 -7.89
C ASP A 69 -77.58 42.66 -7.33
N ARG A 70 -77.00 41.76 -8.13
CA ARG A 70 -76.58 40.43 -7.68
C ARG A 70 -75.35 40.61 -6.80
N ASN A 71 -75.55 40.58 -5.48
CA ASN A 71 -74.47 40.48 -4.50
C ASN A 71 -73.62 39.23 -4.79
N ALA A 72 -72.46 39.43 -5.40
CA ALA A 72 -71.41 38.42 -5.52
C ALA A 72 -70.71 38.28 -4.16
N SER A 73 -70.72 37.07 -3.59
CA SER A 73 -69.96 36.78 -2.37
C SER A 73 -68.47 37.15 -2.54
N PRO A 74 -67.82 37.73 -1.53
CA PRO A 74 -66.43 38.14 -1.65
C PRO A 74 -65.51 36.92 -1.86
N MET A 75 -64.90 36.82 -3.03
CA MET A 75 -63.95 35.76 -3.38
C MET A 75 -62.79 35.71 -2.37
N THR A 76 -62.48 34.50 -1.89
CA THR A 76 -61.37 34.25 -0.96
C THR A 76 -60.01 34.53 -1.61
N LYS A 77 -58.96 34.82 -0.81
CA LYS A 77 -57.61 35.17 -1.31
C LYS A 77 -57.04 34.13 -2.29
N LYS A 78 -57.37 32.85 -2.09
CA LYS A 78 -56.99 31.74 -2.99
C LYS A 78 -57.72 31.80 -4.33
N GLU A 79 -59.02 32.12 -4.34
CA GLU A 79 -59.82 32.27 -5.56
C GLU A 79 -59.39 33.50 -6.39
N LYS A 80 -58.94 34.57 -5.75
CA LYS A 80 -58.37 35.75 -6.43
C LYS A 80 -57.02 35.47 -7.09
N ILE A 81 -56.14 34.72 -6.43
CA ILE A 81 -54.87 34.27 -7.01
C ILE A 81 -55.13 33.32 -8.18
N MET A 82 -56.06 32.39 -8.03
CA MET A 82 -56.42 31.43 -9.09
C MET A 82 -57.07 32.12 -10.30
N ALA A 83 -57.92 33.13 -10.08
CA ALA A 83 -58.47 33.97 -11.15
C ALA A 83 -57.38 34.80 -11.86
N HIS A 84 -56.37 35.28 -11.13
CA HIS A 84 -55.23 36.03 -11.70
C HIS A 84 -54.33 35.13 -12.56
N PHE A 85 -53.99 33.92 -12.08
CA PHE A 85 -53.24 32.93 -12.86
C PHE A 85 -54.01 32.47 -14.10
N LYS A 86 -55.34 32.33 -14.02
CA LYS A 86 -56.18 31.98 -15.18
C LYS A 86 -56.33 33.13 -16.18
N ARG A 87 -56.30 34.39 -15.71
CA ARG A 87 -56.41 35.60 -16.55
C ARG A 87 -55.11 35.95 -17.29
N PHE A 88 -53.96 35.75 -16.65
CA PHE A 88 -52.65 36.11 -17.21
C PHE A 88 -51.75 34.91 -17.53
N TRP A 89 -52.34 33.72 -17.67
CA TRP A 89 -51.61 32.47 -17.90
C TRP A 89 -50.63 32.54 -19.09
N ILE A 90 -51.01 33.24 -20.18
CA ILE A 90 -50.17 33.42 -21.36
C ILE A 90 -48.89 34.21 -21.03
N TRP A 91 -48.96 35.26 -20.21
CA TRP A 91 -47.77 36.05 -19.83
C TRP A 91 -46.83 35.26 -18.91
N TYR A 92 -47.38 34.43 -18.02
CA TYR A 92 -46.58 33.50 -17.23
C TYR A 92 -45.98 32.39 -18.10
N ALA A 93 -46.70 31.90 -19.11
CA ALA A 93 -46.22 30.92 -20.08
C ALA A 93 -45.09 31.49 -20.96
N VAL A 94 -45.18 32.76 -21.37
CA VAL A 94 -44.09 33.45 -22.09
C VAL A 94 -42.90 33.69 -21.16
N GLY A 95 -43.15 34.16 -19.93
CA GLY A 95 -42.09 34.38 -18.94
C GLY A 95 -41.34 33.10 -18.57
N ILE A 96 -42.04 31.99 -18.35
CA ILE A 96 -41.41 30.69 -18.07
C ILE A 96 -40.66 30.15 -19.29
N PHE A 97 -41.15 30.39 -20.50
CA PHE A 97 -40.46 30.00 -21.72
C PHE A 97 -39.13 30.77 -21.89
N ILE A 98 -39.14 32.09 -21.67
CA ILE A 98 -37.92 32.91 -21.68
C ILE A 98 -36.96 32.46 -20.57
N LEU A 99 -37.47 32.20 -19.38
CA LEU A 99 -36.67 31.69 -18.25
C LEU A 99 -36.03 30.36 -18.60
N LEU A 100 -36.78 29.40 -19.17
CA LEU A 100 -36.23 28.11 -19.61
C LEU A 100 -35.21 28.30 -20.73
N ALA A 101 -35.48 29.15 -21.71
CA ALA A 101 -34.58 29.40 -22.83
C ALA A 101 -33.23 29.99 -22.39
N ILE A 102 -33.19 30.70 -21.26
CA ILE A 102 -31.96 31.25 -20.67
C ILE A 102 -31.33 30.26 -19.68
N LEU A 103 -32.14 29.70 -18.77
CA LEU A 103 -31.67 28.81 -17.70
C LEU A 103 -31.10 27.51 -18.26
N LEU A 104 -31.76 26.93 -19.28
CA LEU A 104 -31.40 25.62 -19.80
C LEU A 104 -29.99 25.63 -20.43
N PRO A 105 -29.62 26.56 -21.33
CA PRO A 105 -28.26 26.68 -21.81
C PRO A 105 -27.25 26.91 -20.69
N ILE A 106 -27.52 27.82 -19.74
CA ILE A 106 -26.60 28.12 -18.63
C ILE A 106 -26.35 26.87 -17.77
N THR A 107 -27.40 26.12 -17.43
CA THR A 107 -27.28 24.91 -16.60
C THR A 107 -26.41 23.85 -17.28
N PHE A 108 -26.64 23.56 -18.56
CA PHE A 108 -25.91 22.50 -19.24
C PHE A 108 -24.51 22.91 -19.71
N THR A 109 -24.29 24.17 -20.08
CA THR A 109 -22.99 24.60 -20.62
C THR A 109 -22.01 25.07 -19.54
N ILE A 110 -22.49 25.57 -18.40
CA ILE A 110 -21.62 26.15 -17.36
C ILE A 110 -21.73 25.36 -16.05
N ILE A 111 -22.95 25.13 -15.57
CA ILE A 111 -23.14 24.55 -14.23
C ILE A 111 -22.71 23.08 -14.20
N VAL A 112 -23.17 22.27 -15.15
CA VAL A 112 -22.83 20.83 -15.19
C VAL A 112 -21.32 20.59 -15.31
N PRO A 113 -20.59 21.20 -16.28
CA PRO A 113 -19.14 21.02 -16.36
C PRO A 113 -18.41 21.48 -15.10
N ARG A 114 -18.86 22.55 -14.44
CA ARG A 114 -18.23 23.04 -13.21
C ARG A 114 -18.44 22.09 -12.03
N ILE A 115 -19.62 21.48 -11.92
CA ILE A 115 -19.88 20.46 -10.88
C ILE A 115 -19.01 19.22 -11.13
N VAL A 116 -18.94 18.74 -12.37
CA VAL A 116 -18.09 17.59 -12.73
C VAL A 116 -16.62 17.90 -12.42
N GLN A 117 -16.15 19.10 -12.77
CA GLN A 117 -14.78 19.52 -12.45
C GLN A 117 -14.54 19.53 -10.93
N ASN A 118 -15.46 20.10 -10.14
CA ASN A 118 -15.32 20.11 -8.68
C ASN A 118 -15.29 18.69 -8.09
N VAL A 119 -16.02 17.74 -8.67
CA VAL A 119 -15.97 16.33 -8.25
C VAL A 119 -14.61 15.72 -8.61
N ILE A 120 -14.11 15.96 -9.82
CA ILE A 120 -12.76 15.49 -10.22
C ILE A 120 -11.72 16.08 -9.27
N ASP A 121 -11.69 17.40 -9.10
CA ASP A 121 -10.73 18.14 -8.28
C ASP A 121 -10.80 17.73 -6.80
N GLY A 122 -11.99 17.40 -6.28
CA GLY A 122 -12.18 16.97 -4.89
C GLY A 122 -11.90 15.49 -4.60
N ASN A 123 -11.60 14.65 -5.61
CA ASN A 123 -11.33 13.22 -5.41
C ASN A 123 -9.84 12.90 -5.24
N ASP A 124 -9.45 12.24 -4.15
CA ASP A 124 -8.04 11.98 -3.85
C ASP A 124 -7.39 10.84 -4.66
N LEU A 125 -8.16 10.08 -5.47
CA LEU A 125 -7.68 8.97 -6.30
C LEU A 125 -6.70 8.01 -5.57
N PRO A 126 -7.10 7.41 -4.44
CA PRO A 126 -6.21 6.58 -3.64
C PRO A 126 -5.78 5.31 -4.40
N ILE A 127 -4.49 4.99 -4.33
CA ILE A 127 -3.93 3.73 -4.84
C ILE A 127 -3.93 2.73 -3.69
N TYR A 128 -4.80 1.71 -3.75
CA TYR A 128 -4.89 0.69 -2.69
C TYR A 128 -3.87 -0.42 -2.87
N SER A 129 -3.71 -0.86 -4.11
CA SER A 129 -2.68 -1.81 -4.49
C SER A 129 -2.40 -1.69 -5.98
N GLY A 130 -1.34 -2.33 -6.43
CA GLY A 130 -1.04 -2.44 -7.85
C GLY A 130 0.15 -3.36 -8.08
N SER A 131 0.45 -3.61 -9.34
CA SER A 131 1.63 -4.34 -9.78
C SER A 131 2.36 -3.49 -10.80
N LEU A 132 3.68 -3.39 -10.65
CA LEU A 132 4.59 -2.81 -11.61
C LEU A 132 5.70 -3.81 -11.88
N SER A 133 5.79 -4.36 -13.08
CA SER A 133 6.80 -5.34 -13.41
C SER A 133 7.51 -5.03 -14.73
N ALA A 134 8.84 -5.18 -14.75
CA ALA A 134 9.58 -5.07 -15.99
C ALA A 134 9.15 -6.18 -16.96
N SER A 135 8.93 -5.84 -18.24
CA SER A 135 8.46 -6.78 -19.27
C SER A 135 9.52 -6.96 -20.35
N THR A 136 9.97 -5.86 -20.96
CA THR A 136 11.01 -5.82 -22.00
C THR A 136 11.97 -4.65 -21.74
N PRO A 137 13.06 -4.49 -22.52
CA PRO A 137 13.97 -3.34 -22.37
C PRO A 137 13.31 -1.96 -22.56
N THR A 138 12.13 -1.91 -23.20
CA THR A 138 11.41 -0.65 -23.52
C THR A 138 9.94 -0.67 -23.06
N SER A 139 9.53 -1.66 -22.27
CA SER A 139 8.17 -1.74 -21.75
C SER A 139 8.10 -2.36 -20.36
N LEU A 140 7.03 -2.01 -19.65
CA LEU A 140 6.67 -2.57 -18.35
C LEU A 140 5.21 -2.99 -18.32
N LYS A 141 4.85 -3.84 -17.37
CA LYS A 141 3.50 -4.28 -17.10
C LYS A 141 2.99 -3.57 -15.86
N MET A 142 1.79 -3.01 -15.96
CA MET A 142 1.18 -2.28 -14.85
C MET A 142 -0.27 -2.71 -14.63
N GLU A 143 -0.64 -2.86 -13.37
CA GLU A 143 -2.02 -3.04 -12.89
C GLU A 143 -2.22 -2.12 -11.68
N ILE A 144 -3.38 -1.49 -11.56
CA ILE A 144 -3.69 -0.58 -10.44
C ILE A 144 -5.09 -0.84 -9.91
N ASN A 145 -5.21 -0.97 -8.60
CA ASN A 145 -6.46 -1.03 -7.86
C ASN A 145 -6.69 0.30 -7.12
N THR A 146 -7.77 0.98 -7.48
CA THR A 146 -8.11 2.30 -6.94
C THR A 146 -9.61 2.40 -6.68
N ALA A 147 -10.06 3.53 -6.13
CA ALA A 147 -11.47 3.85 -6.03
C ALA A 147 -11.73 5.31 -6.38
N PHE A 148 -12.96 5.55 -6.84
CA PHE A 148 -13.47 6.88 -7.09
C PHE A 148 -14.73 7.10 -6.27
N HIS A 149 -14.83 8.29 -5.67
CA HIS A 149 -16.02 8.71 -4.94
C HIS A 149 -16.82 9.69 -5.80
N VAL A 150 -18.10 9.39 -6.04
CA VAL A 150 -18.95 10.27 -6.83
C VAL A 150 -20.29 10.50 -6.13
N PRO A 151 -20.78 11.75 -6.13
CA PRO A 151 -22.07 12.06 -5.56
C PRO A 151 -23.22 11.53 -6.43
N LEU A 152 -22.98 11.17 -7.69
CA LEU A 152 -23.94 10.62 -8.66
C LEU A 152 -23.25 9.55 -9.52
N GLY A 153 -23.99 8.50 -9.91
CA GLY A 153 -23.42 7.43 -10.72
C GLY A 153 -23.21 7.91 -12.16
N VAL A 154 -22.02 7.69 -12.70
CA VAL A 154 -21.60 8.22 -14.02
C VAL A 154 -20.90 7.14 -14.84
N LYS A 155 -20.93 7.29 -16.16
CA LYS A 155 -20.09 6.54 -17.08
C LYS A 155 -18.96 7.44 -17.55
N ILE A 156 -17.73 6.97 -17.49
CA ILE A 156 -16.56 7.65 -18.04
C ILE A 156 -16.14 6.89 -19.30
N ASP A 157 -15.94 7.62 -20.40
CA ASP A 157 -15.46 7.02 -21.65
C ASP A 157 -13.99 6.54 -21.50
N PRO A 158 -13.52 5.63 -22.38
CA PRO A 158 -12.12 5.26 -22.39
C PRO A 158 -11.23 6.49 -22.54
N LEU A 159 -10.14 6.52 -21.78
CA LEU A 159 -9.20 7.64 -21.78
C LEU A 159 -7.78 7.14 -21.53
N ASN A 160 -6.81 7.97 -21.87
CA ASN A 160 -5.40 7.70 -21.63
C ASN A 160 -4.88 8.63 -20.54
N LEU A 161 -4.19 8.06 -19.54
CA LEU A 161 -3.56 8.79 -18.45
C LEU A 161 -2.05 8.84 -18.68
N GLN A 162 -1.55 10.05 -18.89
CA GLN A 162 -0.13 10.31 -18.96
C GLN A 162 0.41 10.55 -17.55
N LEU A 163 1.43 9.77 -17.18
CA LEU A 163 2.13 9.87 -15.92
C LEU A 163 3.38 10.73 -16.10
N TYR A 164 3.61 11.70 -15.22
CA TYR A 164 4.72 12.64 -15.34
C TYR A 164 5.27 13.10 -13.98
N ASN A 165 6.51 13.58 -13.99
CA ASN A 165 7.14 14.16 -12.80
C ASN A 165 6.73 15.62 -12.64
N ILE A 166 6.18 15.96 -11.48
CA ILE A 166 5.70 17.32 -11.17
C ILE A 166 6.86 18.29 -10.97
N GLU A 167 8.01 17.78 -10.51
CA GLU A 167 9.21 18.57 -10.21
C GLU A 167 10.04 18.90 -11.46
N THR A 168 9.83 18.18 -12.56
CA THR A 168 10.54 18.41 -13.82
C THR A 168 10.00 19.69 -14.48
N PRO A 169 10.86 20.66 -14.84
CA PRO A 169 10.44 21.83 -15.59
C PRO A 169 9.93 21.45 -16.98
N GLY A 170 8.67 21.77 -17.26
CA GLY A 170 8.01 21.41 -18.51
C GLY A 170 7.14 20.16 -18.39
N TYR A 171 6.45 19.79 -19.46
CA TYR A 171 5.57 18.62 -19.48
C TYR A 171 6.26 17.49 -20.24
N SER A 172 6.88 16.55 -19.51
CA SER A 172 7.51 15.34 -20.05
C SER A 172 6.86 14.09 -19.41
N PRO A 173 5.83 13.50 -20.04
CA PRO A 173 5.25 12.25 -19.56
C PRO A 173 6.18 11.07 -19.87
N PHE A 174 6.22 10.09 -18.96
CA PHE A 174 7.09 8.93 -19.07
C PHE A 174 6.35 7.60 -19.25
N LEU A 175 5.04 7.57 -18.96
CA LEU A 175 4.17 6.42 -19.20
C LEU A 175 2.79 6.88 -19.65
N ASN A 176 2.14 6.05 -20.44
CA ASN A 176 0.78 6.27 -20.91
C ASN A 176 -0.11 5.06 -20.60
N LEU A 177 -1.01 5.23 -19.63
CA LEU A 177 -1.88 4.18 -19.13
C LEU A 177 -3.27 4.27 -19.77
N SER A 178 -3.69 3.20 -20.44
CA SER A 178 -5.02 3.15 -21.05
C SER A 178 -6.08 2.71 -20.03
N ILE A 179 -7.13 3.50 -19.90
CA ILE A 179 -8.24 3.26 -18.98
C ILE A 179 -9.47 2.85 -19.80
N PRO A 180 -10.05 1.67 -19.57
CA PRO A 180 -11.26 1.26 -20.26
C PRO A 180 -12.47 2.07 -19.81
N THR A 181 -13.62 1.90 -20.46
CA THR A 181 -14.88 2.52 -20.01
C THR A 181 -15.19 2.17 -18.56
N LEU A 182 -15.36 3.18 -17.71
CA LEU A 182 -15.68 3.00 -16.30
C LEU A 182 -17.15 3.32 -16.03
N HIS A 183 -17.82 2.43 -15.29
CA HIS A 183 -19.16 2.67 -14.77
C HIS A 183 -19.07 2.85 -13.25
N ILE A 184 -19.15 4.09 -12.79
CA ILE A 184 -18.96 4.46 -11.39
C ILE A 184 -20.34 4.58 -10.74
N LYS A 185 -20.60 3.73 -9.74
CA LYS A 185 -21.78 3.74 -8.89
C LYS A 185 -21.56 4.63 -7.66
N ARG A 186 -22.67 5.15 -7.11
CA ARG A 186 -22.68 5.89 -5.83
C ARG A 186 -22.52 4.97 -4.62
N PRO A 187 -22.01 5.50 -3.49
CA PRO A 187 -21.23 6.75 -3.39
C PRO A 187 -19.76 6.53 -3.80
N ARG A 188 -19.35 5.26 -3.88
CA ARG A 188 -17.96 4.87 -4.12
C ARG A 188 -17.94 3.61 -4.98
N THR A 189 -17.03 3.57 -5.94
CA THR A 189 -16.77 2.37 -6.74
C THR A 189 -15.28 2.09 -6.73
N ASN A 190 -14.92 0.88 -6.32
CA ASN A 190 -13.58 0.36 -6.52
C ASN A 190 -13.49 -0.18 -7.95
N PHE A 191 -12.38 0.07 -8.62
CA PHE A 191 -12.13 -0.48 -9.94
C PHE A 191 -10.66 -0.84 -10.10
N THR A 192 -10.44 -1.80 -10.99
CA THR A 192 -9.12 -2.30 -11.34
C THR A 192 -8.83 -1.85 -12.77
N ILE A 193 -7.70 -1.18 -12.93
CA ILE A 193 -7.09 -0.97 -14.24
C ILE A 193 -6.36 -2.28 -14.54
N PRO A 194 -6.82 -3.06 -15.53
CA PRO A 194 -6.29 -4.40 -15.76
C PRO A 194 -4.82 -4.32 -16.18
N MET A 195 -4.11 -5.43 -15.94
CA MET A 195 -2.74 -5.60 -16.34
C MET A 195 -2.55 -5.33 -17.83
N GLN A 196 -1.68 -4.36 -18.15
CA GLN A 196 -1.37 -3.98 -19.53
C GLN A 196 0.13 -3.75 -19.71
N ASP A 197 0.64 -4.07 -20.91
CA ASP A 197 2.00 -3.74 -21.33
C ASP A 197 2.03 -2.27 -21.80
N ILE A 198 2.89 -1.46 -21.19
CA ILE A 198 3.05 -0.03 -21.43
C ILE A 198 4.45 0.22 -21.96
N GLU A 199 4.55 0.88 -23.12
CA GLU A 199 5.82 1.35 -23.68
C GLU A 199 6.33 2.57 -22.89
N LEU A 200 7.65 2.66 -22.75
CA LEU A 200 8.29 3.75 -22.03
C LEU A 200 8.44 4.97 -22.96
N ASP A 201 7.80 6.08 -22.60
CA ASP A 201 7.90 7.34 -23.37
C ASP A 201 9.21 8.08 -23.07
N ASP A 202 9.57 8.16 -21.78
CA ASP A 202 10.80 8.83 -21.30
C ASP A 202 11.43 8.03 -20.15
N VAL A 203 12.49 7.30 -20.49
CA VAL A 203 13.23 6.44 -19.53
C VAL A 203 13.93 7.27 -18.45
N SER A 204 14.38 8.49 -18.78
CA SER A 204 15.10 9.34 -17.82
C SER A 204 14.16 9.87 -16.76
N GLU A 205 12.97 10.33 -17.17
CA GLU A 205 11.92 10.76 -16.26
C GLU A 205 11.38 9.61 -15.41
N LEU A 206 11.21 8.41 -15.98
CA LEU A 206 10.86 7.22 -15.19
C LEU A 206 11.94 6.91 -14.14
N THR A 207 13.21 6.99 -14.51
CA THR A 207 14.35 6.74 -13.61
C THR A 207 14.41 7.77 -12.48
N ASN A 208 14.13 9.04 -12.79
CA ASN A 208 14.04 10.10 -11.79
C ASN A 208 12.90 9.82 -10.80
N TRP A 209 11.70 9.54 -11.31
CA TRP A 209 10.54 9.22 -10.48
C TRP A 209 10.81 8.01 -9.57
N PHE A 210 11.30 6.92 -10.14
CA PHE A 210 11.62 5.71 -9.40
C PHE A 210 12.74 5.97 -8.37
N GLY A 211 13.67 6.86 -8.68
CA GLY A 211 14.70 7.30 -7.75
C GLY A 211 14.13 7.92 -6.47
N GLN A 212 13.05 8.69 -6.59
CA GLN A 212 12.30 9.26 -5.46
C GLN A 212 11.44 8.19 -4.76
N PHE A 213 10.75 7.37 -5.54
CA PHE A 213 9.95 6.23 -5.07
C PHE A 213 10.79 5.16 -4.33
N PHE A 214 12.09 5.09 -4.59
CA PHE A 214 12.94 4.18 -3.83
C PHE A 214 13.35 4.76 -2.48
N LEU A 215 13.63 6.07 -2.39
CA LEU A 215 14.33 6.67 -1.26
C LEU A 215 13.43 7.38 -0.23
N GLN A 216 12.41 8.10 -0.70
CA GLN A 216 11.62 9.01 0.15
C GLN A 216 10.56 8.25 0.98
N GLU A 217 9.93 8.89 1.96
CA GLU A 217 8.80 8.24 2.66
C GLU A 217 7.52 8.23 1.80
N GLN A 218 7.32 9.31 1.04
CA GLN A 218 6.26 9.50 0.06
C GLN A 218 6.83 10.23 -1.16
N THR A 219 6.27 9.99 -2.33
CA THR A 219 6.59 10.71 -3.57
C THR A 219 5.32 11.19 -4.26
N ASN A 220 5.44 12.21 -5.11
CA ASN A 220 4.34 12.77 -5.87
C ASN A 220 4.39 12.26 -7.32
N LEU A 221 3.23 11.87 -7.86
CA LEU A 221 3.05 11.47 -9.24
C LEU A 221 2.03 12.37 -9.93
N GLY A 222 2.44 13.02 -11.02
CA GLY A 222 1.52 13.77 -11.87
C GLY A 222 0.75 12.82 -12.79
N VAL A 223 -0.56 13.02 -12.89
CA VAL A 223 -1.45 12.23 -13.73
C VAL A 223 -2.36 13.16 -14.51
N ARG A 224 -2.27 13.12 -15.84
CA ARG A 224 -3.08 13.94 -16.74
C ARG A 224 -3.82 13.08 -17.76
N ALA A 225 -5.11 13.33 -17.95
CA ALA A 225 -5.87 12.72 -19.04
C ALA A 225 -5.61 13.45 -20.38
N VAL A 226 -5.32 12.69 -21.43
CA VAL A 226 -5.20 13.21 -22.80
C VAL A 226 -5.89 12.25 -23.78
N PRO A 227 -7.01 12.65 -24.44
CA PRO A 227 -7.72 13.93 -24.32
C PRO A 227 -8.42 14.11 -22.97
N ASP A 228 -9.03 15.29 -22.77
CA ASP A 228 -9.85 15.60 -21.60
C ASP A 228 -10.94 14.54 -21.35
N VAL A 229 -11.28 14.31 -20.08
CA VAL A 229 -12.18 13.25 -19.63
C VAL A 229 -13.61 13.53 -20.06
N SER A 230 -14.21 12.57 -20.76
CA SER A 230 -15.62 12.59 -21.14
C SER A 230 -16.46 11.80 -20.13
N VAL A 231 -17.39 12.48 -19.45
CA VAL A 231 -18.26 11.93 -18.41
C VAL A 231 -19.72 12.02 -18.83
N HIS A 232 -20.46 10.93 -18.68
CA HIS A 232 -21.87 10.79 -18.99
C HIS A 232 -22.71 10.55 -17.73
N LEU A 233 -23.79 11.32 -17.59
CA LEU A 233 -24.84 11.15 -16.59
C LEU A 233 -26.19 11.04 -17.32
N GLY A 234 -26.58 9.81 -17.67
CA GLY A 234 -27.73 9.57 -18.54
C GLY A 234 -27.50 10.14 -19.94
N ALA A 235 -28.36 11.07 -20.38
CA ALA A 235 -28.20 11.78 -21.66
C ALA A 235 -27.28 13.01 -21.59
N LEU A 236 -26.86 13.41 -20.38
CA LEU A 236 -25.96 14.54 -20.20
C LEU A 236 -24.53 14.08 -20.37
N HIS A 237 -23.75 14.83 -21.14
CA HIS A 237 -22.31 14.61 -21.31
C HIS A 237 -21.55 15.89 -20.98
N SER A 238 -20.34 15.75 -20.47
CA SER A 238 -19.43 16.86 -20.18
C SER A 238 -17.99 16.42 -20.42
N THR A 239 -17.17 17.34 -20.91
CA THR A 239 -15.74 17.14 -21.11
C THR A 239 -14.97 18.01 -20.12
N ASN A 240 -14.07 17.40 -19.35
CA ASN A 240 -13.44 18.00 -18.20
C ASN A 240 -11.96 17.64 -18.12
N LYS A 241 -11.16 18.56 -17.60
CA LYS A 241 -9.73 18.32 -17.43
C LYS A 241 -9.50 17.45 -16.21
N LEU A 242 -8.72 16.38 -16.38
CA LEU A 242 -8.15 15.64 -15.26
C LEU A 242 -6.65 15.88 -15.29
N ASP A 243 -6.17 16.63 -14.31
CA ASP A 243 -4.76 16.89 -14.08
C ASP A 243 -4.54 16.94 -12.58
N LYS A 244 -3.87 15.91 -12.04
CA LYS A 244 -3.79 15.67 -10.60
C LYS A 244 -2.42 15.22 -10.17
N THR A 245 -2.08 15.64 -8.95
CA THR A 245 -0.95 15.13 -8.20
C THR A 245 -1.46 14.06 -7.24
N LEU A 246 -0.90 12.86 -7.34
CA LEU A 246 -1.13 11.75 -6.42
C LEU A 246 0.06 11.66 -5.47
N SER A 247 -0.21 11.50 -4.16
CA SER A 247 0.82 11.20 -3.17
C SER A 247 0.85 9.69 -2.91
N ILE A 248 2.02 9.08 -3.08
CA ILE A 248 2.19 7.62 -3.07
C ILE A 248 3.21 7.25 -1.99
N PRO A 249 2.86 6.37 -1.03
CA PRO A 249 3.84 5.76 -0.12
C PRO A 249 4.87 4.95 -0.89
N THR A 250 6.14 5.05 -0.51
CA THR A 250 7.23 4.47 -1.29
C THR A 250 7.93 3.29 -0.59
N LEU A 251 9.03 2.78 -1.15
CA LEU A 251 9.85 1.72 -0.57
C LEU A 251 10.65 2.14 0.68
N GLN A 252 10.87 3.44 0.90
CA GLN A 252 11.63 3.97 2.04
C GLN A 252 13.03 3.36 2.19
N ASN A 253 13.74 3.24 1.07
CA ASN A 253 15.07 2.62 0.97
C ASN A 253 15.12 1.18 1.51
N LEU A 254 14.00 0.45 1.41
CA LEU A 254 13.81 -0.88 2.01
C LEU A 254 14.19 -0.91 3.49
N LYS A 255 13.82 0.13 4.25
CA LYS A 255 14.17 0.26 5.67
C LYS A 255 13.83 -1.01 6.47
N GLY A 256 14.84 -1.57 7.13
CA GLY A 256 14.72 -2.85 7.84
C GLY A 256 15.15 -4.04 7.00
N ALA A 257 15.65 -3.84 5.78
CA ALA A 257 16.30 -4.88 5.01
C ALA A 257 17.46 -5.48 5.80
N ASN A 258 17.51 -6.81 5.86
CA ASN A 258 18.53 -7.53 6.59
C ASN A 258 18.79 -8.90 5.97
N ILE A 259 19.91 -9.51 6.36
CA ILE A 259 20.21 -10.90 6.04
C ILE A 259 19.60 -11.77 7.15
N GLU A 260 18.57 -12.53 6.83
CA GLU A 260 17.94 -13.45 7.80
C GLU A 260 18.78 -14.70 8.02
N LYS A 261 19.38 -15.20 6.94
CA LYS A 261 20.22 -16.38 6.95
C LYS A 261 21.35 -16.23 5.95
N LEU A 262 22.55 -16.62 6.35
CA LEU A 262 23.72 -16.73 5.49
C LEU A 262 24.37 -18.09 5.78
N ASN A 263 24.65 -18.86 4.74
CA ASN A 263 25.44 -20.08 4.83
C ASN A 263 26.64 -19.94 3.91
N ILE A 264 27.80 -20.36 4.39
CA ILE A 264 29.02 -20.45 3.62
C ILE A 264 29.19 -21.90 3.19
N LEU A 265 29.29 -22.13 1.89
CA LEU A 265 29.39 -23.45 1.28
C LEU A 265 30.87 -23.76 1.01
N VAL A 266 31.40 -24.76 1.71
CA VAL A 266 32.76 -25.27 1.50
C VAL A 266 32.70 -26.80 1.46
N PRO A 267 32.95 -27.43 0.30
CA PRO A 267 33.26 -26.82 -1.01
C PRO A 267 32.06 -26.04 -1.61
N PRO A 268 32.31 -25.20 -2.64
CA PRO A 268 31.23 -24.58 -3.41
C PRO A 268 30.25 -25.61 -3.97
N ASP A 269 29.02 -25.19 -4.25
CA ASP A 269 28.00 -26.06 -4.83
C ASP A 269 28.28 -26.43 -6.31
N SER A 270 27.37 -27.18 -6.93
CA SER A 270 27.48 -27.61 -8.32
C SER A 270 27.52 -26.46 -9.33
N ASN A 271 27.00 -25.29 -8.97
CA ASN A 271 26.99 -24.09 -9.79
C ASN A 271 28.23 -23.20 -9.51
N GLY A 272 29.07 -23.61 -8.56
CA GLY A 272 30.26 -22.86 -8.13
C GLY A 272 29.95 -21.76 -7.11
N TYR A 273 28.74 -21.68 -6.56
CA TYR A 273 28.39 -20.72 -5.52
C TYR A 273 28.95 -21.16 -4.17
N ASN A 274 29.49 -20.20 -3.41
CA ASN A 274 30.07 -20.45 -2.09
C ASN A 274 29.30 -19.77 -0.95
N ILE A 275 28.23 -19.06 -1.27
CA ILE A 275 27.27 -18.51 -0.30
C ILE A 275 25.84 -18.72 -0.78
N ASN A 276 24.94 -18.98 0.18
CA ASN A 276 23.50 -18.89 -0.04
C ASN A 276 22.79 -18.44 1.23
N GLY A 277 21.54 -18.02 1.11
CA GLY A 277 20.81 -17.52 2.26
C GLY A 277 19.48 -16.90 1.91
N ASN A 278 18.92 -16.17 2.87
CA ASN A 278 17.67 -15.44 2.74
C ASN A 278 17.87 -13.97 3.15
N LEU A 279 17.33 -13.06 2.35
CA LEU A 279 17.19 -11.64 2.68
C LEU A 279 15.76 -11.36 3.13
N SER A 280 15.58 -10.50 4.12
CA SER A 280 14.29 -9.81 4.33
C SER A 280 14.34 -8.49 3.61
N LEU A 281 13.38 -8.24 2.71
CA LEU A 281 13.24 -7.01 1.95
C LEU A 281 11.83 -6.43 2.18
N PRO A 282 11.69 -5.47 3.13
CA PRO A 282 10.43 -4.79 3.37
C PRO A 282 10.04 -3.85 2.22
N ASN A 283 8.79 -3.92 1.78
CA ASN A 283 8.16 -3.00 0.85
C ASN A 283 7.01 -2.27 1.56
N TYR A 284 7.21 -0.98 1.87
CA TYR A 284 6.19 -0.14 2.52
C TYR A 284 5.21 0.50 1.54
N SER A 285 5.40 0.31 0.23
CA SER A 285 4.53 0.85 -0.79
C SER A 285 3.30 -0.06 -1.01
N PRO A 286 2.19 0.48 -1.53
CA PRO A 286 1.04 -0.34 -1.94
C PRO A 286 1.29 -1.11 -3.24
N LEU A 287 2.42 -0.86 -3.93
CA LEU A 287 2.73 -1.45 -5.22
C LEU A 287 3.59 -2.70 -5.06
N SER A 288 3.19 -3.79 -5.72
CA SER A 288 4.04 -4.95 -5.92
C SER A 288 5.02 -4.68 -7.05
N LEU A 289 6.32 -4.85 -6.82
CA LEU A 289 7.35 -4.61 -7.83
C LEU A 289 7.95 -5.92 -8.35
N GLY A 290 7.78 -6.20 -9.65
CA GLY A 290 8.44 -7.32 -10.33
C GLY A 290 9.74 -6.84 -10.99
N LEU A 291 10.87 -7.21 -10.40
CA LEU A 291 12.20 -6.75 -10.81
C LEU A 291 12.95 -7.80 -11.66
N GLY A 292 12.46 -9.04 -11.70
CA GLY A 292 13.09 -10.13 -12.45
C GLY A 292 14.34 -10.67 -11.78
N ASP A 293 15.24 -11.24 -12.56
CA ASP A 293 16.50 -11.82 -12.07
C ASP A 293 17.51 -10.69 -11.86
N LEU A 294 17.91 -10.49 -10.61
CA LEU A 294 18.86 -9.44 -10.23
C LEU A 294 20.21 -10.04 -9.87
N THR A 295 21.26 -9.35 -10.28
CA THR A 295 22.60 -9.54 -9.71
C THR A 295 23.01 -8.26 -8.99
N LEU A 296 23.51 -8.41 -7.76
CA LEU A 296 24.01 -7.31 -6.95
C LEU A 296 25.50 -7.50 -6.67
N ASN A 297 26.26 -6.40 -6.68
CA ASN A 297 27.64 -6.38 -6.20
C ASN A 297 27.63 -6.26 -4.68
N LEU A 298 28.37 -7.13 -4.00
CA LEU A 298 28.66 -6.96 -2.58
C LEU A 298 29.94 -6.14 -2.43
N MET A 299 29.82 -4.99 -1.79
CA MET A 299 30.87 -3.99 -1.64
C MET A 299 31.13 -3.72 -0.16
N SER A 300 32.37 -3.47 0.21
CA SER A 300 32.71 -2.81 1.46
C SER A 300 33.59 -1.62 1.12
N LYS A 301 33.04 -0.41 1.26
CA LYS A 301 33.61 0.80 0.65
C LYS A 301 33.82 0.57 -0.85
N ASP A 302 35.05 0.74 -1.33
CA ASP A 302 35.42 0.59 -2.74
C ASP A 302 35.84 -0.84 -3.11
N LEU A 303 35.90 -1.76 -2.14
CA LEU A 303 36.32 -3.14 -2.39
C LEU A 303 35.12 -4.02 -2.72
N LYS A 304 35.16 -4.68 -3.88
CA LYS A 304 34.20 -5.71 -4.26
C LYS A 304 34.51 -7.01 -3.52
N LEU A 305 33.61 -7.36 -2.60
CA LEU A 305 33.66 -8.58 -1.79
C LEU A 305 32.98 -9.76 -2.46
N GLY A 306 32.11 -9.53 -3.44
CA GLY A 306 31.41 -10.63 -4.09
C GLY A 306 30.30 -10.21 -5.05
N LEU A 307 29.51 -11.21 -5.43
CA LEU A 307 28.32 -11.11 -6.26
C LEU A 307 27.22 -11.99 -5.66
N VAL A 308 25.99 -11.49 -5.66
CA VAL A 308 24.80 -12.26 -5.28
C VAL A 308 23.74 -12.17 -6.35
N HIS A 309 22.99 -13.25 -6.48
CA HIS A 309 21.91 -13.43 -7.44
C HIS A 309 20.60 -13.62 -6.69
N LEU A 310 19.55 -12.99 -7.20
CA LEU A 310 18.18 -13.05 -6.71
C LEU A 310 17.31 -13.41 -7.92
N ASP A 311 16.69 -14.58 -7.90
CA ASP A 311 15.87 -15.05 -9.01
C ASP A 311 14.44 -14.52 -8.89
N ASN A 312 13.90 -14.06 -10.02
CA ASN A 312 12.52 -13.64 -10.19
C ASN A 312 12.01 -12.79 -9.00
N LEU A 313 12.77 -11.75 -8.66
CA LEU A 313 12.48 -10.91 -7.50
C LEU A 313 11.13 -10.20 -7.69
N VAL A 314 10.20 -10.50 -6.80
CA VAL A 314 8.94 -9.77 -6.64
C VAL A 314 8.86 -9.24 -5.22
N LEU A 315 8.77 -7.92 -5.08
CA LEU A 315 8.58 -7.24 -3.81
C LEU A 315 7.09 -6.93 -3.64
N ALA A 316 6.34 -7.82 -3.00
CA ALA A 316 4.95 -7.56 -2.63
C ALA A 316 4.88 -6.58 -1.44
N PRO A 317 3.77 -5.83 -1.26
CA PRO A 317 3.59 -4.98 -0.08
C PRO A 317 3.77 -5.78 1.23
N GLY A 318 4.58 -5.26 2.16
CA GLY A 318 4.96 -5.93 3.41
C GLY A 318 6.37 -6.50 3.40
N ASN A 319 6.65 -7.46 4.31
CA ASN A 319 7.97 -8.09 4.39
C ASN A 319 8.08 -9.26 3.40
N ASN A 320 9.13 -9.24 2.59
CA ASN A 320 9.43 -10.30 1.62
C ASN A 320 10.69 -11.05 2.06
N THR A 321 10.61 -12.37 2.24
CA THR A 321 11.79 -13.22 2.43
C THR A 321 12.22 -13.76 1.07
N VAL A 322 13.41 -13.37 0.62
CA VAL A 322 13.92 -13.68 -0.73
C VAL A 322 15.18 -14.52 -0.62
N PRO A 323 15.24 -15.70 -1.24
CA PRO A 323 16.46 -16.49 -1.29
C PRO A 323 17.51 -15.84 -2.19
N PHE A 324 18.77 -15.96 -1.82
CA PHE A 324 19.90 -15.54 -2.63
C PHE A 324 20.98 -16.61 -2.67
N TYR A 325 21.80 -16.54 -3.70
CA TYR A 325 22.99 -17.38 -3.87
C TYR A 325 24.09 -16.57 -4.56
N GLY A 326 25.35 -16.96 -4.40
CA GLY A 326 26.42 -16.16 -4.96
C GLY A 326 27.83 -16.58 -4.59
N ASN A 327 28.73 -15.65 -4.83
CA ASN A 327 30.16 -15.83 -4.61
C ASN A 327 30.71 -14.70 -3.74
N LEU A 328 31.26 -15.08 -2.59
CA LEU A 328 32.11 -14.24 -1.77
C LEU A 328 33.58 -14.49 -2.13
N TYR A 329 34.31 -13.44 -2.48
CA TYR A 329 35.71 -13.49 -2.86
C TYR A 329 36.61 -13.49 -1.60
N LEU A 330 36.65 -14.63 -0.91
CA LEU A 330 37.37 -14.81 0.37
C LEU A 330 38.86 -14.42 0.30
N ASN A 331 39.50 -14.62 -0.84
CA ASN A 331 40.87 -14.20 -1.13
C ASN A 331 41.04 -12.68 -1.20
N GLN A 332 40.08 -11.97 -1.80
CA GLN A 332 40.08 -10.50 -1.80
C GLN A 332 39.80 -9.96 -0.40
N PHE A 333 38.93 -10.64 0.34
CA PHE A 333 38.64 -10.31 1.73
C PHE A 333 39.88 -10.46 2.64
N SER A 334 40.64 -11.55 2.52
CA SER A 334 41.82 -11.78 3.36
C SER A 334 42.95 -10.80 3.07
N GLN A 335 43.31 -10.62 1.80
CA GLN A 335 44.40 -9.74 1.37
C GLN A 335 44.17 -8.27 1.74
N ASN A 336 42.92 -7.85 1.85
CA ASN A 336 42.53 -6.48 2.17
C ASN A 336 41.95 -6.35 3.58
N LEU A 337 42.09 -7.38 4.42
CA LEU A 337 41.44 -7.44 5.73
C LEU A 337 41.83 -6.24 6.60
N GLY A 338 43.11 -5.87 6.65
CA GLY A 338 43.56 -4.69 7.40
C GLY A 338 42.83 -3.41 6.99
N ALA A 339 42.75 -3.14 5.68
CA ALA A 339 42.09 -1.96 5.13
C ALA A 339 40.55 -2.00 5.29
N LEU A 340 39.95 -3.18 5.15
CA LEU A 340 38.52 -3.41 5.40
C LEU A 340 38.18 -3.10 6.86
N LEU A 341 38.94 -3.65 7.80
CA LEU A 341 38.69 -3.47 9.23
C LEU A 341 38.96 -2.04 9.68
N ASP A 342 40.01 -1.40 9.17
CA ASP A 342 40.25 0.02 9.38
C ASP A 342 39.09 0.86 8.83
N GLY A 343 38.55 0.45 7.69
CA GLY A 343 37.42 1.11 7.08
C GLY A 343 36.10 0.94 7.83
N GLN A 344 35.95 -0.14 8.59
CA GLN A 344 34.73 -0.52 9.28
C GLN A 344 34.81 -0.33 10.81
N LYS A 345 35.77 0.46 11.31
CA LYS A 345 35.96 0.68 12.76
C LYS A 345 34.67 0.98 13.52
N GLU A 346 33.80 1.81 12.96
CA GLU A 346 32.51 2.15 13.58
C GLU A 346 31.55 0.95 13.63
N ALA A 347 31.36 0.25 12.51
CA ALA A 347 30.54 -0.96 12.44
C ALA A 347 31.07 -2.07 13.37
N LEU A 348 32.39 -2.27 13.40
CA LEU A 348 33.06 -3.26 14.24
C LEU A 348 32.95 -2.93 15.73
N ASN A 349 32.97 -1.65 16.09
CA ASN A 349 32.66 -1.22 17.46
C ASN A 349 31.22 -1.59 17.85
N GLY A 350 30.29 -1.63 16.89
CA GLY A 350 28.94 -2.16 17.06
C GLY A 350 28.84 -3.70 17.02
N GLY A 351 29.94 -4.41 16.75
CA GLY A 351 29.97 -5.88 16.65
C GLY A 351 29.49 -6.45 15.31
N TYR A 352 29.38 -5.62 14.27
CA TYR A 352 28.93 -6.02 12.94
C TYR A 352 29.90 -5.56 11.84
N ILE A 353 29.75 -6.17 10.66
CA ILE A 353 30.41 -5.82 9.41
C ILE A 353 29.33 -5.19 8.52
N GLU A 354 29.63 -4.04 7.96
CA GLU A 354 28.76 -3.39 6.97
C GLU A 354 29.07 -3.92 5.58
N ILE A 355 28.05 -4.35 4.85
CA ILE A 355 28.13 -4.75 3.45
C ILE A 355 27.11 -3.96 2.65
N ASN A 356 27.60 -3.29 1.61
CA ASN A 356 26.82 -2.50 0.69
C ASN A 356 26.50 -3.35 -0.54
N ALA A 357 25.22 -3.53 -0.84
CA ALA A 357 24.79 -4.17 -2.08
C ALA A 357 24.37 -3.09 -3.09
N THR A 358 24.94 -3.12 -4.29
CA THR A 358 24.57 -2.22 -5.40
C THR A 358 24.11 -3.01 -6.61
N GLY A 359 23.13 -2.47 -7.36
CA GLY A 359 22.64 -3.11 -8.58
C GLY A 359 23.75 -3.33 -9.61
N ASN A 360 23.79 -4.52 -10.21
CA ASN A 360 24.72 -4.84 -11.30
C ASN A 360 23.96 -5.10 -12.61
N THR A 361 23.07 -6.09 -12.61
CA THR A 361 22.26 -6.45 -13.78
C THR A 361 20.84 -6.78 -13.37
N ALA A 362 19.89 -6.48 -14.26
CA ALA A 362 18.50 -6.90 -14.14
C ALA A 362 18.08 -7.59 -15.43
N MET A 363 17.50 -8.78 -15.34
CA MET A 363 17.06 -9.57 -16.48
C MET A 363 15.61 -10.03 -16.31
N VAL A 364 14.85 -10.02 -17.41
CA VAL A 364 13.53 -10.62 -17.48
C VAL A 364 13.49 -11.50 -18.72
N ASN A 365 13.09 -12.76 -18.56
CA ASN A 365 13.03 -13.74 -19.66
C ASN A 365 14.33 -13.83 -20.48
N GLY A 366 15.49 -13.74 -19.82
CA GLY A 366 16.81 -13.77 -20.46
C GLY A 366 17.22 -12.51 -21.22
N GLN A 367 16.44 -11.43 -21.14
CA GLN A 367 16.79 -10.12 -21.71
C GLN A 367 17.19 -9.15 -20.60
N THR A 368 18.31 -8.44 -20.79
CA THR A 368 18.72 -7.35 -19.89
C THR A 368 17.71 -6.21 -19.96
N ILE A 369 17.36 -5.65 -18.82
CA ILE A 369 16.44 -4.51 -18.67
C ILE A 369 17.25 -3.27 -18.28
N PRO A 370 17.67 -2.43 -19.26
CA PRO A 370 18.64 -1.36 -18.99
C PRO A 370 18.13 -0.31 -18.02
N TYR A 371 16.88 0.15 -18.16
CA TYR A 371 16.31 1.15 -17.26
C TYR A 371 16.30 0.68 -15.80
N LEU A 372 15.99 -0.59 -15.56
CA LEU A 372 15.97 -1.15 -14.22
C LEU A 372 17.39 -1.32 -13.67
N GLN A 373 18.33 -1.73 -14.51
CA GLN A 373 19.75 -1.80 -14.15
C GLN A 373 20.26 -0.42 -13.73
N ASP A 374 19.99 0.62 -14.51
CA ASP A 374 20.43 1.98 -14.23
C ASP A 374 19.80 2.51 -12.93
N MET A 375 18.50 2.27 -12.72
CA MET A 375 17.82 2.60 -11.47
C MET A 375 18.50 1.93 -10.26
N LEU A 376 18.75 0.62 -10.33
CA LEU A 376 19.32 -0.15 -9.22
C LEU A 376 20.81 0.14 -8.99
N ALA A 377 21.56 0.49 -10.04
CA ALA A 377 22.98 0.83 -9.92
C ALA A 377 23.21 2.12 -9.12
N THR A 378 22.23 3.04 -9.11
CA THR A 378 22.30 4.28 -8.32
C THR A 378 21.92 4.11 -6.85
N LYS A 379 21.44 2.92 -6.45
CA LYS A 379 20.95 2.65 -5.10
C LYS A 379 21.85 1.67 -4.38
N THR A 380 22.09 1.97 -3.10
CA THR A 380 22.92 1.15 -2.22
C THR A 380 22.06 0.65 -1.06
N LEU A 381 21.99 -0.67 -0.92
CA LEU A 381 21.41 -1.32 0.26
C LEU A 381 22.51 -1.61 1.26
N VAL A 382 22.30 -1.23 2.52
CA VAL A 382 23.26 -1.43 3.59
C VAL A 382 22.80 -2.61 4.45
N PHE A 383 23.63 -3.64 4.54
CA PHE A 383 23.38 -4.82 5.36
C PHE A 383 24.40 -4.91 6.48
N HIS A 384 23.94 -5.30 7.67
CA HIS A 384 24.81 -5.55 8.82
C HIS A 384 24.89 -7.05 9.09
N ILE A 385 26.11 -7.58 9.12
CA ILE A 385 26.38 -8.98 9.44
C ILE A 385 27.11 -9.03 10.78
N SER A 386 26.65 -9.83 11.74
CA SER A 386 27.41 -10.00 12.98
C SER A 386 28.76 -10.64 12.69
N VAL A 387 29.83 -10.05 13.24
CA VAL A 387 31.19 -10.59 13.12
C VAL A 387 31.26 -12.01 13.66
N ILE A 388 30.57 -12.29 14.77
CA ILE A 388 30.62 -13.59 15.46
C ILE A 388 29.91 -14.66 14.63
N THR A 389 28.75 -14.35 14.06
CA THR A 389 28.01 -15.31 13.24
C THR A 389 28.79 -15.59 11.96
N PHE A 390 29.29 -14.54 11.29
CA PHE A 390 30.10 -14.70 10.09
C PHE A 390 31.34 -15.56 10.35
N LEU A 391 32.10 -15.29 11.42
CA LEU A 391 33.26 -16.10 11.77
C LEU A 391 32.88 -17.53 12.15
N SER A 392 31.77 -17.73 12.86
CA SER A 392 31.28 -19.07 13.21
C SER A 392 30.88 -19.86 11.96
N ASP A 393 30.23 -19.22 11.00
CA ASP A 393 29.83 -19.83 9.72
C ASP A 393 31.05 -20.14 8.85
N VAL A 394 32.04 -19.26 8.82
CA VAL A 394 33.34 -19.52 8.17
C VAL A 394 34.01 -20.73 8.83
N ILE A 395 34.09 -20.79 10.17
CA ILE A 395 34.69 -21.91 10.90
C ILE A 395 33.93 -23.22 10.68
N ASN A 396 32.59 -23.19 10.72
CA ASN A 396 31.76 -24.36 10.48
C ASN A 396 31.91 -24.88 9.04
N GLY A 397 32.02 -23.98 8.05
CA GLY A 397 32.35 -24.35 6.67
C GLY A 397 33.72 -25.03 6.56
N ILE A 398 34.72 -24.58 7.33
CA ILE A 398 36.08 -25.14 7.35
C ILE A 398 36.11 -26.55 7.98
N LEU A 399 35.28 -26.82 8.97
CA LEU A 399 35.20 -28.14 9.60
C LEU A 399 34.57 -29.19 8.67
N GLY A 400 33.88 -28.75 7.60
CA GLY A 400 33.26 -29.61 6.58
C GLY A 400 34.03 -29.75 5.26
N GLY A 401 35.10 -28.97 5.02
CA GLY A 401 35.75 -28.88 3.70
C GLY A 401 37.29 -28.80 3.70
N ASP A 402 37.88 -28.87 2.50
CA ASP A 402 39.33 -29.01 2.27
C ASP A 402 40.13 -27.75 2.67
N ARG A 403 41.30 -27.96 3.27
CA ARG A 403 41.89 -27.11 4.33
C ARG A 403 42.89 -26.04 3.88
N GLY A 404 43.08 -25.82 2.58
CA GLY A 404 44.19 -24.99 2.07
C GLY A 404 43.97 -23.47 2.17
N SER A 405 43.01 -22.95 1.40
CA SER A 405 42.85 -21.50 1.16
C SER A 405 42.29 -20.73 2.38
N ILE A 406 41.47 -21.38 3.20
CA ILE A 406 40.70 -20.70 4.26
C ILE A 406 41.47 -20.67 5.60
N VAL A 407 42.45 -21.55 5.81
CA VAL A 407 43.31 -21.53 7.00
C VAL A 407 44.20 -20.28 7.02
N ASP A 408 44.63 -19.82 5.85
CA ASP A 408 45.38 -18.56 5.71
C ASP A 408 44.51 -17.36 6.06
N VAL A 409 43.26 -17.33 5.59
CA VAL A 409 42.27 -16.29 5.95
C VAL A 409 42.01 -16.29 7.45
N LEU A 410 41.79 -17.46 8.08
CA LEU A 410 41.62 -17.57 9.53
C LEU A 410 42.86 -17.10 10.30
N SER A 411 44.06 -17.47 9.86
CA SER A 411 45.30 -17.06 10.49
C SER A 411 45.51 -15.56 10.41
N GLU A 412 45.08 -14.92 9.33
CA GLU A 412 45.17 -13.48 9.13
C GLU A 412 44.12 -12.74 9.97
N VAL A 413 42.89 -13.25 10.03
CA VAL A 413 41.79 -12.73 10.87
C VAL A 413 42.12 -12.84 12.36
N LEU A 414 42.58 -14.00 12.82
CA LEU A 414 43.02 -14.23 14.21
C LEU A 414 44.39 -13.63 14.50
N GLY A 415 45.15 -13.24 13.48
CA GLY A 415 46.42 -12.51 13.64
C GLY A 415 46.20 -11.01 13.84
N ASN A 416 45.03 -10.48 13.45
CA ASN A 416 44.76 -9.05 13.49
C ASN A 416 44.38 -8.59 14.90
N GLN A 417 45.30 -7.84 15.53
CA GLN A 417 45.12 -7.31 16.88
C GLN A 417 43.93 -6.35 16.99
N THR A 418 43.57 -5.58 15.96
CA THR A 418 42.44 -4.63 16.03
C THR A 418 41.10 -5.35 16.05
N LEU A 419 40.94 -6.42 15.26
CA LEU A 419 39.75 -7.26 15.30
C LEU A 419 39.61 -7.96 16.65
N ILE A 420 40.71 -8.53 17.15
CA ILE A 420 40.73 -9.22 18.45
C ILE A 420 40.44 -8.24 19.58
N GLU A 421 41.05 -7.06 19.59
CA GLU A 421 40.79 -6.05 20.61
C GLU A 421 39.33 -5.58 20.58
N ASN A 422 38.77 -5.28 19.40
CA ASN A 422 37.38 -4.82 19.28
C ASN A 422 36.38 -5.94 19.63
N THR A 423 36.61 -7.17 19.18
CA THR A 423 35.75 -8.31 19.53
C THR A 423 35.84 -8.68 21.01
N LEU A 424 37.02 -8.63 21.63
CA LEU A 424 37.22 -8.88 23.06
C LEU A 424 36.66 -7.75 23.94
N ASN A 425 36.80 -6.49 23.52
CA ASN A 425 36.25 -5.34 24.24
C ASN A 425 34.72 -5.41 24.27
N ASN A 426 34.08 -5.80 23.17
CA ASN A 426 32.62 -5.98 23.10
C ASN A 426 32.14 -7.27 23.81
N PHE A 427 32.99 -8.31 23.90
CA PHE A 427 32.70 -9.50 24.70
C PHE A 427 32.61 -9.21 26.21
N ASN A 428 33.43 -8.29 26.71
CA ASN A 428 33.46 -7.93 28.13
C ASN A 428 32.23 -7.10 28.56
N VAL A 429 31.49 -6.53 27.61
CA VAL A 429 30.26 -5.76 27.88
C VAL A 429 29.01 -6.64 27.95
N SER A 430 29.04 -7.87 27.40
CA SER A 430 27.87 -8.78 27.38
C SER A 430 27.86 -9.85 28.50
N ASN A 431 28.90 -9.92 29.33
CA ASN A 431 28.91 -10.78 30.52
C ASN A 431 28.67 -9.97 31.79
N HIS A 432 27.40 -9.68 32.08
CA HIS A 432 27.00 -9.22 33.40
C HIS A 432 27.03 -10.42 34.38
N ILE A 433 28.22 -10.80 34.85
CA ILE A 433 28.38 -11.59 36.07
C ILE A 433 29.08 -10.71 37.11
N GLN A 434 28.30 -10.40 38.14
CA GLN A 434 28.67 -9.71 39.36
C GLN A 434 29.91 -10.36 40.00
N GLY A 435 31.03 -9.65 40.01
CA GLY A 435 32.28 -10.13 40.60
C GLY A 435 33.25 -8.99 40.82
N ASN A 436 33.22 -8.43 42.02
CA ASN A 436 34.03 -7.30 42.47
C ASN A 436 35.53 -7.67 42.49
N ALA A 437 36.36 -7.06 41.63
CA ALA A 437 37.82 -7.10 41.77
C ALA A 437 38.46 -5.84 41.19
N THR A 438 39.13 -5.11 42.07
CA THR A 438 39.84 -3.85 41.85
C THR A 438 40.95 -3.94 40.81
N ALA A 439 41.01 -2.94 39.93
CA ALA A 439 42.12 -2.68 39.04
C ALA A 439 43.40 -2.36 39.83
N ARG A 440 44.39 -3.26 39.82
CA ARG A 440 45.81 -2.93 40.01
C ARG A 440 46.70 -4.12 39.66
N GLY A 441 47.48 -3.92 38.59
CA GLY A 441 48.65 -4.72 38.25
C GLY A 441 48.38 -5.87 37.31
N LEU A 442 48.81 -5.73 36.04
CA LEU A 442 49.43 -6.79 35.23
C LEU A 442 49.85 -6.20 33.88
N ALA A 443 51.00 -5.52 33.89
CA ALA A 443 51.77 -5.32 32.68
C ALA A 443 52.39 -6.67 32.25
N LYS A 444 52.35 -6.94 30.94
CA LYS A 444 53.07 -8.00 30.22
C LYS A 444 52.83 -9.44 30.71
N ARG A 445 51.82 -10.09 30.15
CA ARG A 445 51.89 -11.54 29.88
C ARG A 445 51.54 -11.79 28.42
N LYS A 446 52.50 -12.33 27.66
CA LYS A 446 52.20 -13.03 26.40
C LYS A 446 51.21 -14.16 26.73
N ILE A 447 49.98 -14.04 26.27
CA ILE A 447 48.98 -15.08 26.41
C ILE A 447 49.32 -16.13 25.35
N ASP A 448 49.75 -17.32 25.79
CA ASP A 448 49.96 -18.46 24.90
C ASP A 448 48.61 -19.10 24.58
N ILE A 449 48.05 -18.73 23.44
CA ILE A 449 46.71 -19.11 22.98
C ILE A 449 46.60 -20.63 22.79
N ARG A 450 47.70 -21.33 22.52
CA ARG A 450 47.72 -22.81 22.45
C ARG A 450 47.41 -23.44 23.80
N ALA A 451 47.88 -22.83 24.89
CA ALA A 451 47.60 -23.30 26.25
C ALA A 451 46.14 -23.03 26.68
N VAL A 452 45.53 -21.95 26.19
CA VAL A 452 44.12 -21.62 26.47
C VAL A 452 43.19 -22.54 25.69
N MET A 453 43.49 -22.83 24.41
CA MET A 453 42.72 -23.77 23.60
C MET A 453 42.85 -25.21 24.08
N ALA A 454 44.04 -25.67 24.45
CA ALA A 454 44.23 -27.00 25.03
C ALA A 454 43.43 -27.19 26.33
N LYS A 455 43.30 -26.15 27.15
CA LYS A 455 42.59 -26.20 28.44
C LYS A 455 41.06 -26.23 28.28
N ASN A 456 40.53 -25.64 27.21
CA ASN A 456 39.09 -25.70 26.90
C ASN A 456 38.70 -26.99 26.16
N ILE A 457 39.57 -27.53 25.29
CA ILE A 457 39.36 -28.83 24.64
C ILE A 457 39.42 -29.98 25.66
N LEU A 458 40.32 -29.91 26.66
CA LEU A 458 40.34 -30.91 27.76
C LEU A 458 39.09 -30.87 28.65
N ARG A 459 38.42 -29.70 28.75
CA ARG A 459 37.20 -29.53 29.54
C ARG A 459 35.94 -30.04 28.84
N TRP A 460 35.92 -30.08 27.50
CA TRP A 460 34.80 -30.59 26.72
C TRP A 460 34.90 -32.10 26.43
N GLY A 461 36.09 -32.70 26.58
CA GLY A 461 36.31 -34.14 26.40
C GLY A 461 36.06 -35.04 27.63
N MET A 462 35.69 -34.49 28.79
CA MET A 462 35.46 -35.27 30.02
C MET A 462 34.03 -35.13 30.55
N ARG A 463 33.07 -35.72 29.81
CA ARG A 463 31.81 -36.21 30.38
C ARG A 463 31.57 -37.63 29.87
N LYS A 464 31.94 -38.62 30.68
CA LYS A 464 31.48 -40.01 30.51
C LYS A 464 30.04 -40.09 31.00
N PRO A 465 29.09 -40.71 30.27
CA PRO A 465 27.84 -41.16 30.87
C PRO A 465 28.12 -42.43 31.68
N SER A 466 27.92 -42.35 32.99
CA SER A 466 27.93 -43.50 33.89
C SER A 466 26.63 -44.29 33.73
N TRP A 467 26.73 -45.55 33.33
CA TRP A 467 25.68 -46.56 33.45
C TRP A 467 25.79 -47.28 34.80
N GLN A 468 24.75 -47.19 35.62
CA GLN A 468 24.28 -48.11 36.68
C GLN A 468 22.78 -47.78 36.80
N GLY A 469 21.79 -48.65 36.58
CA GLY A 469 21.67 -50.05 36.96
C GLY A 469 20.70 -50.14 38.13
N PHE A 470 19.39 -50.33 37.87
CA PHE A 470 18.46 -50.87 38.86
C PHE A 470 17.51 -51.87 38.21
N GLN A 471 17.34 -52.98 38.94
CA GLN A 471 16.87 -54.28 38.49
C GLN A 471 15.35 -54.40 38.28
N GLU A 472 15.00 -55.18 37.26
CA GLU A 472 14.19 -56.41 37.34
C GLU A 472 12.82 -56.34 38.06
N ARG A 473 11.75 -56.37 37.27
CA ARG A 473 10.60 -57.25 37.55
C ARG A 473 10.06 -57.87 36.27
N SER A 474 9.73 -59.13 36.43
CA SER A 474 9.51 -60.18 35.46
C SER A 474 8.05 -60.27 34.98
N VAL A 475 7.92 -60.78 33.75
CA VAL A 475 6.93 -61.79 33.30
C VAL A 475 5.48 -61.35 32.99
N ASN A 476 5.14 -61.32 31.69
CA ASN A 476 4.18 -62.19 30.97
C ASN A 476 3.85 -61.56 29.59
N GLN A 477 4.23 -62.18 28.47
CA GLN A 477 3.54 -63.25 27.71
C GLN A 477 2.51 -62.72 26.70
N LEU A 478 2.73 -63.17 25.45
CA LEU A 478 1.79 -63.50 24.38
C LEU A 478 1.48 -62.46 23.28
N ASP A 479 1.70 -63.01 22.08
CA ASP A 479 1.27 -62.72 20.71
C ASP A 479 1.83 -61.51 19.93
#